data_AF-A0A944NDG3-F1
#
_entry.id   AF-A0A944NDG3-F1
#
_cell.length_a   1.000
_cell.length_b   1.000
_cell.length_c   1.000
_cell.angle_alpha   90.00
_cell.angle_beta   90.00
_cell.angle_gamma   90.00
#
_symmetry.space_group_name_H-M   'P 1'
#
loop_
_entity.id
_entity.type
_entity.pdbx_description
1 polymer ?
#
loop_
_entity_poly.entity_id
_entity_poly.type
_entity_poly.pdbx_seq_one_letter_code
_entity_poly.pdbx_strand_id
1 'polypeptide(L)'
;MHGAHATHAAQEQKKKHEEEEEMTAYTRQELAEDFEFKIMRSSTGKFKNRDVIEQLKAEENMAGWVMVEKFDDNRIRFKRPISAQKKDNLLPSQIDPYRTKFGMSDSGVAAVVLGILALVGGTVALLVSLLG
;
A
#
# COMPACT_ATOMS: atom_id res chain seq x y z
N MET A 1 20.74 20.51 -6.99
CA MET A 1 19.62 20.19 -7.90
C MET A 1 18.66 19.17 -7.27
N HIS A 2 18.23 19.35 -6.02
CA HIS A 2 17.43 18.37 -5.26
C HIS A 2 15.92 18.72 -5.15
N GLY A 3 15.50 19.90 -5.64
CA GLY A 3 14.11 20.37 -5.48
C GLY A 3 13.12 19.86 -6.52
N ALA A 4 13.56 19.63 -7.77
CA ALA A 4 12.64 19.32 -8.88
C ALA A 4 12.02 17.91 -8.78
N HIS A 5 12.72 16.92 -8.24
CA HIS A 5 12.19 15.55 -8.09
C HIS A 5 11.16 15.45 -6.96
N ALA A 6 11.35 16.20 -5.87
CA ALA A 6 10.40 16.23 -4.75
C ALA A 6 9.06 16.86 -5.15
N THR A 7 9.08 17.89 -6.00
CA THR A 7 7.86 18.53 -6.50
C THR A 7 7.06 17.64 -7.45
N HIS A 8 7.72 16.86 -8.31
CA HIS A 8 7.04 15.93 -9.21
C HIS A 8 6.38 14.77 -8.47
N ALA A 9 7.06 14.16 -7.49
CA ALA A 9 6.49 13.06 -6.71
C ALA A 9 5.27 13.51 -5.88
N ALA A 10 5.33 14.71 -5.29
CA ALA A 10 4.20 15.29 -4.56
C ALA A 10 3.00 15.59 -5.48
N GLN A 11 3.25 16.11 -6.69
CA GLN A 11 2.21 16.35 -7.68
C GLN A 11 1.55 15.05 -8.16
N GLU A 12 2.33 13.99 -8.38
CA GLU A 12 1.78 12.69 -8.81
C GLU A 12 0.95 12.04 -7.71
N GLN A 13 1.36 12.16 -6.43
CA GLN A 13 0.53 11.71 -5.30
C GLN A 13 -0.76 12.52 -5.19
N LYS A 14 -0.69 13.84 -5.34
CA LYS A 14 -1.88 14.71 -5.33
C LYS A 14 -2.85 14.34 -6.44
N LYS A 15 -2.35 14.12 -7.65
CA LYS A 15 -3.17 13.69 -8.78
C LYS A 15 -3.82 12.33 -8.55
N LYS A 16 -3.09 11.36 -8.00
CA LYS A 16 -3.65 10.05 -7.62
C LYS A 16 -4.73 10.18 -6.53
N HIS A 17 -4.58 11.13 -5.62
CA HIS A 17 -5.58 11.43 -4.60
C HIS A 17 -6.82 12.10 -5.20
N GLU A 18 -6.64 13.06 -6.10
CA GLU A 18 -7.73 13.72 -6.83
C GLU A 18 -8.50 12.73 -7.70
N GLU A 19 -7.81 11.86 -8.45
CA GLU A 19 -8.44 10.75 -9.20
C GLU A 19 -9.20 9.79 -8.28
N GLU A 20 -8.74 9.56 -7.05
CA GLU A 20 -9.48 8.77 -6.06
C GLU A 20 -10.73 9.50 -5.58
N GLU A 21 -10.66 10.81 -5.31
CA GLU A 21 -11.82 11.63 -4.94
C GLU A 21 -12.87 11.63 -6.06
N GLU A 22 -12.46 11.72 -7.32
CA GLU A 22 -13.36 11.66 -8.48
C GLU A 22 -13.97 10.25 -8.67
N MET A 23 -13.20 9.18 -8.44
CA MET A 23 -13.69 7.79 -8.50
C MET A 23 -14.41 7.32 -7.22
N THR A 24 -14.51 8.16 -6.18
CA THR A 24 -15.18 7.86 -4.90
C THR A 24 -16.47 8.66 -4.73
N ALA A 25 -17.17 8.97 -5.83
CA ALA A 25 -18.50 9.56 -5.74
C ALA A 25 -19.50 8.55 -5.13
N TYR A 26 -19.63 8.55 -3.80
CA TYR A 26 -20.60 7.71 -3.12
C TYR A 26 -22.00 8.32 -3.21
N THR A 27 -22.97 7.51 -3.60
CA THR A 27 -24.38 7.88 -3.46
C THR A 27 -24.76 7.91 -1.97
N ARG A 28 -25.77 8.70 -1.57
CA ARG A 28 -26.23 8.72 -0.17
C ARG A 28 -26.67 7.34 0.34
N GLN A 29 -27.10 6.44 -0.55
CA GLN A 29 -27.38 5.04 -0.22
C GLN A 29 -26.12 4.19 0.04
N GLU A 30 -24.97 4.52 -0.55
CA GLU A 30 -23.70 3.83 -0.27
C GLU A 30 -23.00 4.36 0.99
N LEU A 31 -23.26 5.64 1.31
CA LEU A 31 -22.97 6.25 2.60
C LEU A 31 -24.02 5.92 3.67
N ALA A 32 -24.94 4.99 3.41
CA ALA A 32 -26.00 4.61 4.35
C ALA A 32 -25.39 3.96 5.62
N GLU A 33 -25.00 4.85 6.53
CA GLU A 33 -24.85 4.87 7.98
C GLU A 33 -24.13 3.73 8.71
N ASP A 34 -23.84 2.60 8.08
CA ASP A 34 -23.32 1.41 8.79
C ASP A 34 -22.07 0.78 8.16
N PHE A 35 -21.46 1.40 7.14
CA PHE A 35 -20.25 0.88 6.51
C PHE A 35 -19.09 1.85 6.56
N GLU A 36 -17.89 1.30 6.69
CA GLU A 36 -16.64 2.00 6.53
C GLU A 36 -15.83 1.40 5.38
N PHE A 37 -14.95 2.23 4.82
CA PHE A 37 -14.17 1.90 3.62
C PHE A 37 -12.71 2.20 3.86
N LYS A 38 -11.83 1.42 3.23
CA LYS A 38 -10.41 1.73 3.15
C LYS A 38 -9.82 1.34 1.81
N ILE A 39 -8.71 1.97 1.46
CA ILE A 39 -7.89 1.62 0.29
C ILE A 39 -6.60 0.99 0.79
N MET A 40 -6.41 -0.28 0.48
CA MET A 40 -5.15 -0.97 0.67
C MET A 40 -4.20 -0.61 -0.47
N ARG A 41 -2.96 -0.23 -0.12
CA ARG A 41 -1.94 0.18 -1.08
C ARG A 41 -0.73 -0.75 -1.08
N SER A 42 -0.17 -1.01 -2.25
CA SER A 42 1.15 -1.62 -2.42
C SER A 42 2.06 -0.71 -3.21
N SER A 43 3.32 -0.60 -2.78
CA SER A 43 4.34 0.20 -3.47
C SER A 43 5.02 -0.54 -4.63
N THR A 44 4.81 -1.86 -4.74
CA THR A 44 5.57 -2.75 -5.65
C THR A 44 4.68 -3.53 -6.61
N GLY A 45 3.43 -3.10 -6.84
CA GLY A 45 2.52 -3.77 -7.78
C GLY A 45 2.10 -5.16 -7.33
N LYS A 46 2.05 -5.43 -6.02
CA LYS A 46 1.82 -6.78 -5.49
C LYS A 46 0.46 -7.35 -5.87
N PHE A 47 -0.53 -6.50 -6.15
CA PHE A 47 -1.89 -6.95 -6.50
C PHE A 47 -2.02 -7.42 -7.94
N LYS A 48 -0.95 -7.44 -8.73
CA LYS A 48 -0.93 -8.18 -10.01
C LYS A 48 -0.98 -9.70 -9.82
N ASN A 49 -0.53 -10.19 -8.66
CA ASN A 49 -0.50 -11.62 -8.35
C ASN A 49 -1.79 -12.02 -7.62
N ARG A 50 -2.50 -13.01 -8.18
CA ARG A 50 -3.74 -13.55 -7.61
C ARG A 50 -3.55 -14.15 -6.22
N ASP A 51 -2.45 -14.87 -5.98
CA ASP A 51 -2.19 -15.51 -4.68
C ASP A 51 -2.03 -14.46 -3.57
N VAL A 52 -1.44 -13.32 -3.91
CA VAL A 52 -1.33 -12.17 -3.00
C VAL A 52 -2.71 -11.58 -2.69
N ILE A 53 -3.59 -11.48 -3.69
CA ILE A 53 -4.95 -10.99 -3.46
C ILE A 53 -5.71 -11.94 -2.54
N GLU A 54 -5.60 -13.26 -2.73
CA GLU A 54 -6.29 -14.24 -1.88
C GLU A 54 -5.74 -14.21 -0.45
N GLN A 55 -4.42 -14.10 -0.28
CA GLN A 55 -3.82 -13.89 1.04
C GLN A 55 -4.35 -12.60 1.70
N LEU A 56 -4.33 -11.48 0.96
CA LEU A 56 -4.81 -10.19 1.45
C LEU A 56 -6.29 -10.28 1.88
N LYS A 57 -7.15 -10.92 1.06
CA LYS A 57 -8.55 -11.14 1.40
C LYS A 57 -8.69 -11.94 2.70
N ALA A 58 -7.90 -12.99 2.88
CA ALA A 58 -7.94 -13.80 4.10
C ALA A 58 -7.54 -12.98 5.34
N GLU A 59 -6.44 -12.22 5.26
CA GLU A 59 -5.98 -11.34 6.35
C GLU A 59 -7.03 -10.27 6.70
N GLU A 60 -7.56 -9.58 5.70
CA GLU A 60 -8.52 -8.49 5.88
C GLU A 60 -9.88 -8.96 6.39
N ASN A 61 -10.33 -10.14 5.94
CA ASN A 61 -11.58 -10.74 6.39
C ASN A 61 -11.59 -11.06 7.89
N MET A 62 -10.42 -11.25 8.53
CA MET A 62 -10.33 -11.43 9.98
C MET A 62 -10.89 -10.22 10.74
N ALA A 63 -10.68 -9.02 10.21
CA ALA A 63 -11.19 -7.75 10.74
C ALA A 63 -12.55 -7.35 10.13
N GLY A 64 -13.22 -8.27 9.43
CA GLY A 64 -14.53 -8.07 8.79
C GLY A 64 -14.48 -7.30 7.48
N TRP A 65 -13.29 -7.02 6.94
CA TRP A 65 -13.15 -6.33 5.66
C TRP A 65 -13.41 -7.27 4.49
N VAL A 66 -14.25 -6.80 3.58
CA VAL A 66 -14.60 -7.48 2.33
C VAL A 66 -14.08 -6.64 1.17
N MET A 67 -13.33 -7.27 0.26
CA MET A 67 -12.85 -6.62 -0.96
C MET A 67 -14.04 -6.21 -1.83
N VAL A 68 -14.04 -4.96 -2.30
CA VAL A 68 -15.09 -4.40 -3.15
C VAL A 68 -14.59 -4.27 -4.58
N GLU A 69 -13.40 -3.71 -4.75
CA GLU A 69 -12.91 -3.27 -6.05
C GLU A 69 -11.38 -3.27 -6.10
N LYS A 70 -10.80 -3.66 -7.24
CA LYS A 70 -9.38 -3.49 -7.55
C LYS A 70 -9.26 -2.34 -8.56
N PHE A 71 -8.68 -1.22 -8.15
CA PHE A 71 -8.46 -0.09 -9.06
C PHE A 71 -7.31 -0.38 -10.04
N ASP A 72 -6.21 -0.92 -9.52
CA ASP A 72 -4.99 -1.20 -10.27
C ASP A 72 -4.13 -2.25 -9.52
N ASP A 73 -2.87 -2.45 -9.92
CA ASP A 73 -1.96 -3.42 -9.28
C ASP A 73 -1.40 -2.95 -7.92
N ASN A 74 -1.70 -1.71 -7.53
CA ASN A 74 -1.24 -1.06 -6.31
C ASN A 74 -2.37 -0.69 -5.35
N ARG A 75 -3.65 -0.70 -5.77
CA ARG A 75 -4.77 -0.22 -4.95
C ARG A 75 -5.99 -1.15 -5.00
N ILE A 76 -6.50 -1.52 -3.84
CA ILE A 76 -7.74 -2.29 -3.66
C ILE A 76 -8.61 -1.60 -2.60
N ARG A 77 -9.90 -1.43 -2.89
CA ARG A 77 -10.92 -0.93 -1.96
C ARG A 77 -11.55 -2.08 -1.17
N PHE A 78 -11.69 -1.89 0.14
CA PHE A 78 -12.41 -2.76 1.05
C PHE A 78 -13.58 -2.02 1.71
N LYS A 79 -14.60 -2.77 2.11
CA LYS A 79 -15.70 -2.31 2.95
C LYS A 79 -15.89 -3.23 4.15
N ARG A 80 -16.30 -2.69 5.30
CA ARG A 80 -16.78 -3.50 6.43
C ARG A 80 -17.93 -2.79 7.14
N PRO A 81 -18.83 -3.52 7.82
CA PRO A 81 -19.82 -2.88 8.66
C PRO A 81 -19.16 -2.27 9.91
N ILE A 82 -19.60 -1.09 10.34
CA ILE A 82 -19.11 -0.40 11.55
C ILE A 82 -19.29 -1.29 12.79
N SER A 83 -20.31 -2.14 12.82
CA SER A 83 -20.52 -3.11 13.90
C SER A 83 -19.36 -4.10 14.10
N ALA A 84 -18.53 -4.33 13.08
CA ALA A 84 -17.32 -5.16 13.17
C ALA A 84 -16.29 -4.58 14.15
N GLN A 85 -16.24 -3.24 14.31
CA GLN A 85 -15.31 -2.55 15.21
C GLN A 85 -15.42 -3.04 16.65
N LYS A 86 -16.61 -3.46 17.08
CA LYS A 86 -16.86 -3.99 18.43
C LYS A 86 -16.07 -5.27 18.73
N LYS A 87 -15.52 -5.92 17.71
CA LYS A 87 -14.70 -7.14 17.81
C LYS A 87 -13.23 -6.89 17.49
N ASP A 88 -12.83 -5.65 17.18
CA ASP A 88 -11.44 -5.33 16.83
C ASP A 88 -10.49 -5.66 18.01
N ASN A 89 -10.96 -5.54 19.25
CA ASN A 89 -10.22 -5.93 20.46
C ASN A 89 -10.01 -7.44 20.62
N LEU A 90 -10.71 -8.27 19.84
CA LEU A 90 -10.57 -9.74 19.85
C LEU A 90 -9.63 -10.23 18.74
N LEU A 91 -9.10 -9.31 17.91
CA LEU A 91 -8.17 -9.66 16.85
C LEU A 91 -6.82 -10.12 17.44
N PRO A 92 -6.09 -11.01 16.74
CA PRO A 92 -4.70 -11.30 17.08
C PRO A 92 -3.87 -10.02 17.09
N SER A 93 -2.89 -9.93 17.98
CA SER A 93 -2.08 -8.71 18.18
C SER A 93 -1.32 -8.24 16.94
N GLN A 94 -1.15 -9.11 15.95
CA GLN A 94 -0.48 -8.82 14.67
C GLN A 94 -1.44 -8.25 13.60
N ILE A 95 -2.75 -8.27 13.83
CA ILE A 95 -3.76 -7.80 12.88
C ILE A 95 -4.18 -6.39 13.27
N ASP A 96 -3.72 -5.41 12.49
CA ASP A 96 -4.23 -4.04 12.55
C ASP A 96 -5.41 -3.87 11.57
N PRO A 97 -6.65 -3.69 12.06
CA PRO A 97 -7.83 -3.52 11.22
C PRO A 97 -7.76 -2.27 10.32
N TYR A 98 -6.98 -1.25 10.68
CA TYR A 98 -6.91 0.02 9.95
C TYR A 98 -5.62 0.18 9.13
N ARG A 99 -4.82 -0.88 8.99
CA ARG A 99 -3.65 -0.83 8.10
C ARG A 99 -4.08 -0.53 6.65
N THR A 100 -3.28 0.29 5.96
CA THR A 100 -3.53 0.74 4.58
C THR A 100 -2.37 0.43 3.62
N LYS A 101 -1.34 -0.28 4.10
CA LYS A 101 -0.15 -0.64 3.33
C LYS A 101 0.07 -2.15 3.38
N PHE A 102 0.32 -2.76 2.22
CA PHE A 102 0.62 -4.17 2.07
C PHE A 102 2.00 -4.39 1.45
N GLY A 103 2.83 -5.18 2.14
CA GLY A 103 4.23 -5.39 1.79
C GLY A 103 5.14 -4.29 2.33
N MET A 104 6.26 -4.05 1.64
CA MET A 104 7.24 -3.05 2.06
C MET A 104 6.71 -1.63 1.88
N SER A 105 7.07 -0.73 2.80
CA SER A 105 6.88 0.70 2.65
C SER A 105 7.77 1.29 1.56
N ASP A 106 7.43 2.49 1.06
CA ASP A 106 8.26 3.23 0.09
C ASP A 106 9.70 3.44 0.62
N SER A 107 9.83 3.74 1.91
CA SER A 107 11.13 3.87 2.60
C SER A 107 11.89 2.54 2.67
N GLY A 108 11.21 1.43 2.90
CA GLY A 108 11.81 0.10 2.91
C GLY A 108 12.33 -0.30 1.53
N VAL A 109 11.56 -0.03 0.47
CA VAL A 109 12.00 -0.22 -0.92
C VAL A 109 13.25 0.63 -1.21
N ALA A 110 13.22 1.92 -0.86
CA ALA A 110 14.35 2.82 -1.06
C ALA A 110 15.62 2.35 -0.33
N ALA A 111 15.49 1.91 0.92
CA ALA A 111 16.61 1.40 1.71
C ALA A 111 17.25 0.15 1.09
N VAL A 112 16.45 -0.79 0.58
CA VAL A 112 16.96 -1.99 -0.11
C VAL A 112 17.70 -1.60 -1.39
N VAL A 113 17.13 -0.70 -2.19
CA VAL A 113 17.78 -0.22 -3.43
C VAL A 113 19.10 0.47 -3.12
N LEU A 114 19.14 1.38 -2.13
CA LEU A 114 20.37 2.05 -1.71
C LEU A 114 21.43 1.07 -1.18
N GLY A 115 21.00 0.06 -0.42
CA GLY A 115 21.88 -1.01 0.07
C GLY A 115 22.52 -1.82 -1.06
N ILE A 116 21.73 -2.20 -2.08
CA ILE A 116 22.24 -2.90 -3.27
C ILE A 116 23.24 -2.03 -4.03
N LEU A 117 22.92 -0.75 -4.25
CA LEU A 117 23.80 0.19 -4.94
C LEU A 117 25.13 0.39 -4.19
N ALA A 118 25.08 0.51 -2.86
CA ALA A 118 26.27 0.63 -2.03
C ALA A 118 27.15 -0.63 -2.08
N LEU A 119 26.53 -1.82 -2.04
CA LEU A 119 27.24 -3.09 -2.19
C LEU A 119 27.93 -3.19 -3.56
N VAL A 120 27.19 -2.95 -4.65
CA VAL A 120 27.74 -3.01 -6.01
C VAL A 120 28.86 -1.98 -6.18
N GLY A 121 28.64 -0.73 -5.79
CA GLY A 121 29.65 0.32 -5.85
C GLY A 121 30.91 -0.01 -5.05
N GLY A 122 30.73 -0.54 -3.83
CA GLY A 122 31.83 -0.99 -2.98
C GLY A 122 32.62 -2.14 -3.61
N THR A 123 31.94 -3.14 -4.19
CA THR A 123 32.62 -4.25 -4.88
C THR A 123 33.42 -3.79 -6.09
N VAL A 124 32.88 -2.86 -6.89
CA VAL A 124 33.58 -2.30 -8.07
C VAL A 124 34.80 -1.50 -7.63
N ALA A 125 34.66 -0.63 -6.63
CA ALA A 125 35.78 0.15 -6.11
C ALA A 125 36.92 -0.75 -5.58
N LEU A 126 36.56 -1.81 -4.86
CA LEU A 126 37.50 -2.77 -4.30
C LEU A 126 38.22 -3.57 -5.39
N LEU A 127 37.50 -4.01 -6.44
CA LEU A 127 38.11 -4.67 -7.60
C LEU A 127 39.06 -3.75 -8.36
N VAL A 128 38.71 -2.48 -8.56
CA VAL A 128 39.59 -1.48 -9.19
C VAL A 128 40.86 -1.28 -8.35
N SER A 129 40.76 -1.23 -7.02
CA SER A 129 41.94 -1.10 -6.14
C SER A 129 42.83 -2.34 -6.09
N LEU A 130 42.32 -3.53 -6.45
CA LEU A 130 43.10 -4.77 -6.47
C LEU A 130 43.72 -5.07 -7.84
N LEU A 131 43.16 -4.51 -8.92
CA LEU A 131 43.57 -4.78 -10.30
C LEU A 131 44.34 -3.62 -10.96
N GLY A 132 44.33 -2.43 -10.35
CA GLY A 132 45.14 -1.27 -10.77
C GLY A 132 46.35 -1.09 -9.87
#